data_AF-A0A0G0V754-F1
#
_entry.id   AF-A0A0G0V754-F1
#
_cell.length_a   1.000
_cell.length_b   1.000
_cell.length_c   1.000
_cell.angle_alpha   90.00
_cell.angle_beta   90.00
_cell.angle_gamma   90.00
#
_symmetry.space_group_name_H-M   'P 1'
#
loop_
_entity.id
_entity.type
_entity.pdbx_description
1 polymer ?
#
loop_
_entity_poly.entity_id
_entity_poly.type
_entity_poly.pdbx_seq_one_letter_code
_entity_poly.pdbx_strand_id
1 'polypeptide(L)'
;MNTKEFQEEIKIHVEARYPIIWLVSFEERRVERVVEDLCRNIDFKYWSWSVSRGIYSGEKKKWEPLSREKILTTIEEKIVKSETENN
;
A
#
# COMPACT_ATOMS: atom_id res chain seq x y z
N MET A 1 -16.30 -10.84 22.24
CA MET A 1 -15.21 -9.86 22.18
C MET A 1 -15.80 -8.50 21.86
N ASN A 2 -15.53 -7.48 22.68
CA ASN A 2 -16.01 -6.13 22.42
C ASN A 2 -15.13 -5.46 21.34
N THR A 3 -15.70 -4.59 20.50
CA THR A 3 -14.95 -3.87 19.47
C THR A 3 -13.79 -3.06 20.05
N LYS A 4 -13.95 -2.48 21.24
CA LYS A 4 -12.89 -1.72 21.91
C LYS A 4 -11.71 -2.60 22.31
N GLU A 5 -11.99 -3.78 22.88
CA GLU A 5 -10.95 -4.75 23.28
C GLU A 5 -10.16 -5.23 22.06
N PHE A 6 -10.87 -5.53 20.97
CA PHE A 6 -10.24 -5.91 19.70
C PHE A 6 -9.33 -4.82 19.13
N GLN A 7 -9.77 -3.57 19.14
CA GLN A 7 -8.95 -2.45 18.67
C GLN A 7 -7.68 -2.27 19.52
N GLU A 8 -7.80 -2.39 20.84
CA GLU A 8 -6.66 -2.27 21.76
C GLU A 8 -5.64 -3.40 21.53
N GLU A 9 -6.10 -4.64 21.37
CA GLU A 9 -5.21 -5.79 21.11
C GLU A 9 -4.46 -5.64 19.79
N ILE A 10 -5.16 -5.30 18.70
CA ILE A 10 -4.54 -5.07 17.40
C ILE A 10 -3.54 -3.91 17.47
N LYS A 11 -3.89 -2.83 18.18
CA LYS A 11 -3.00 -1.70 18.39
C LYS A 11 -1.69 -2.12 19.04
N ILE A 12 -1.76 -2.90 20.12
CA ILE A 12 -0.56 -3.41 20.83
C ILE A 12 0.32 -4.22 19.87
N HIS A 13 -0.27 -5.09 19.04
CA HIS A 13 0.49 -5.87 18.07
C HIS A 13 1.15 -5.01 17.01
N VAL A 14 0.43 -4.03 16.45
CA VAL A 14 0.95 -3.11 15.43
C VAL A 14 2.08 -2.25 15.99
N GLU A 15 1.92 -1.69 17.20
CA GLU A 15 2.93 -0.88 17.87
C GLU A 15 4.20 -1.69 18.19
N ALA A 16 4.03 -2.95 18.59
CA ALA A 16 5.13 -3.89 18.80
C ALA A 16 5.77 -4.40 17.49
N ARG A 17 5.30 -3.93 16.32
CA ARG A 17 5.73 -4.35 14.98
C ARG A 17 5.53 -5.86 14.72
N TYR A 18 4.55 -6.47 15.38
CA TYR A 18 4.16 -7.83 15.07
C TYR A 18 3.26 -7.85 13.82
N PRO A 19 3.62 -8.63 12.79
CA PRO A 19 2.78 -8.75 11.61
C PRO A 19 1.49 -9.50 11.98
N ILE A 20 0.35 -8.98 11.51
CA ILE A 20 -0.93 -9.66 11.61
C ILE A 20 -0.99 -10.70 10.48
N ILE A 21 -0.92 -11.97 10.84
CA ILE A 21 -0.84 -13.06 9.85
C ILE A 21 -2.23 -13.40 9.30
N TRP A 22 -3.25 -13.40 10.15
CA TRP A 22 -4.59 -13.86 9.80
C TRP A 22 -5.68 -13.25 10.66
N LEU A 23 -6.72 -12.70 10.03
CA LEU A 23 -7.93 -12.20 10.69
C LEU A 23 -9.15 -12.80 9.99
N VAL A 24 -10.01 -13.48 10.76
CA VAL A 24 -11.29 -14.01 10.27
C VAL A 24 -12.41 -13.09 10.72
N SER A 25 -13.21 -12.61 9.78
CA SER A 25 -14.40 -11.82 10.07
C SER A 25 -15.42 -11.95 8.95
N PHE A 26 -16.71 -11.92 9.31
CA PHE A 26 -17.81 -11.80 8.35
C PHE A 26 -17.95 -10.38 7.79
N GLU A 27 -17.25 -9.40 8.37
CA GLU A 27 -17.26 -8.00 7.95
C GLU A 27 -15.85 -7.55 7.54
N GLU A 28 -15.31 -8.19 6.51
CA GLU A 28 -13.97 -7.94 5.95
C GLU A 28 -13.66 -6.44 5.84
N ARG A 29 -14.51 -5.67 5.14
CA ARG A 29 -14.32 -4.22 4.94
C ARG A 29 -14.28 -3.41 6.24
N ARG A 30 -15.03 -3.83 7.27
CA ARG A 30 -15.06 -3.11 8.55
C ARG A 30 -13.75 -3.34 9.29
N VAL A 31 -13.28 -4.59 9.33
CA VAL A 31 -12.01 -4.95 9.95
C VAL A 31 -10.84 -4.32 9.21
N GLU A 32 -10.82 -4.38 7.87
CA GLU A 32 -9.83 -3.70 7.05
C GLU A 32 -9.71 -2.23 7.44
N ARG A 33 -10.83 -1.48 7.45
CA ARG A 33 -10.83 -0.05 7.78
C ARG A 33 -10.26 0.23 9.17
N VAL A 34 -10.62 -0.58 10.17
CA VAL A 34 -10.10 -0.43 11.53
C VAL A 34 -8.58 -0.60 11.57
N VAL A 35 -8.04 -1.62 10.90
CA VAL A 35 -6.60 -1.86 10.83
C VAL A 35 -5.88 -0.77 10.03
N GLU A 36 -6.44 -0.36 8.89
CA GLU A 36 -5.90 0.72 8.07
C GLU A 36 -5.82 2.05 8.86
N ASP A 37 -6.88 2.40 9.58
CA ASP A 37 -6.95 3.63 10.38
C ASP A 37 -5.96 3.58 11.55
N LEU A 38 -5.78 2.42 12.19
CA LEU A 38 -4.75 2.19 13.21
C LEU A 38 -3.34 2.44 12.65
N CYS A 39 -2.99 1.82 11.51
CA CYS A 39 -1.69 2.03 10.88
C CYS A 39 -1.47 3.49 10.46
N ARG A 40 -2.51 4.17 9.93
CA ARG A 40 -2.43 5.60 9.56
C ARG A 40 -2.20 6.50 10.77
N ASN A 41 -2.87 6.23 11.89
CA ASN A 41 -2.72 7.04 13.11
C ASN A 41 -1.31 6.94 13.71
N ILE A 42 -0.61 5.84 13.47
CA ILE A 42 0.76 5.57 13.99
C ILE A 42 1.82 5.93 12.92
N ASP A 43 1.41 6.49 11.77
CA ASP A 43 2.27 6.78 10.61
C ASP A 43 3.09 5.55 10.13
N PHE A 44 2.45 4.38 10.16
CA PHE A 44 3.05 3.12 9.73
C PHE A 44 2.75 2.82 8.27
N LYS A 45 3.79 2.44 7.53
CA LYS A 45 3.64 1.81 6.22
C LYS A 45 3.14 0.39 6.40
N TYR A 46 2.08 0.04 5.68
CA TYR A 46 1.49 -1.30 5.75
C TYR A 46 1.21 -1.86 4.35
N TRP A 47 1.27 -3.19 4.30
CA TRP A 47 0.76 -4.02 3.22
C TRP A 47 -0.36 -4.89 3.80
N SER A 48 -1.45 -5.01 3.06
CA SER A 48 -2.59 -5.83 3.43
C SER A 48 -2.95 -6.74 2.28
N TRP A 49 -3.45 -7.92 2.61
CA TRP A 49 -4.06 -8.82 1.65
C TRP A 49 -5.45 -9.16 2.12
N SER A 50 -6.40 -9.13 1.19
CA SER A 50 -7.75 -9.61 1.45
C SER A 50 -8.30 -10.34 0.25
N VAL A 51 -9.30 -11.19 0.50
CA VAL A 51 -9.92 -12.00 -0.55
C VAL A 51 -10.55 -11.10 -1.60
N SER A 52 -11.14 -9.97 -1.19
CA SER A 52 -11.84 -9.08 -2.10
C SER A 52 -10.93 -8.10 -2.85
N ARG A 53 -9.78 -7.70 -2.31
CA ARG A 53 -8.89 -6.66 -2.90
C ARG A 53 -7.54 -7.18 -3.36
N GLY A 54 -7.17 -8.41 -3.02
CA GLY A 54 -5.81 -8.92 -3.22
C GLY A 54 -4.79 -8.16 -2.38
N ILE A 55 -3.52 -8.14 -2.81
CA ILE A 55 -2.45 -7.44 -2.10
C ILE A 55 -2.51 -5.93 -2.43
N TYR A 56 -2.54 -5.08 -1.41
CA TYR A 56 -2.46 -3.63 -1.57
C TYR A 56 -1.64 -2.96 -0.45
N SER A 57 -1.15 -1.76 -0.74
CA SER A 57 -0.48 -0.90 0.24
C SER A 57 -1.37 0.25 0.69
N GLY A 58 -1.16 0.74 1.90
CA GLY A 58 -1.77 1.98 2.39
C GLY A 58 -1.29 3.23 1.67
N GLU A 59 -0.12 3.16 1.05
CA GLU A 59 0.39 4.24 0.22
C GLU A 59 -0.45 4.35 -1.06
N LYS A 60 -1.12 5.49 -1.24
CA LYS A 60 -1.59 5.88 -2.56
C LYS A 60 -0.34 6.05 -3.41
N LYS A 61 -0.12 5.18 -4.40
CA LYS A 61 0.84 5.45 -5.48
C LYS A 61 0.47 6.82 -6.03
N LYS A 62 1.24 7.85 -5.68
CA LYS A 62 1.17 9.13 -6.35
C LYS A 62 1.61 8.82 -7.77
N TRP A 63 0.64 8.70 -8.68
CA TRP A 63 0.93 8.91 -10.08
C TRP A 63 1.39 10.37 -10.15
N GLU A 64 2.69 10.59 -10.06
CA GLU A 64 3.23 11.87 -10.49
C GLU A 64 2.85 11.98 -11.96
N PRO A 65 2.04 12.98 -12.36
CA PRO A 65 1.90 13.25 -13.78
C PRO A 65 3.32 13.52 -14.27
N LEU A 66 3.85 12.68 -15.17
CA LEU A 66 5.15 12.98 -15.78
C LEU A 66 5.00 14.37 -16.40
N SER A 67 5.73 15.37 -15.87
CA SER A 67 5.87 16.66 -16.55
C SER A 67 6.25 16.41 -18.00
N ARG A 68 5.67 17.17 -18.94
CA ARG A 68 5.95 17.01 -20.38
C ARG A 68 7.45 16.89 -20.68
N GLU A 69 8.27 17.66 -19.97
CA GLU A 69 9.73 17.62 -20.05
C GLU A 69 10.30 16.23 -19.79
N LYS A 70 9.87 15.55 -18.71
CA LYS A 70 10.30 14.17 -18.38
C LYS A 70 9.82 13.15 -19.42
N ILE A 71 8.66 13.39 -20.05
CA ILE A 71 8.16 12.51 -21.13
C ILE A 71 9.06 12.64 -22.35
N LEU A 72 9.39 13.87 -22.76
CA LEU A 72 10.24 14.14 -23.92
C LEU A 72 11.64 13.56 -23.74
N THR A 73 12.26 13.74 -22.57
CA THR A 73 13.58 13.15 -22.30
C THR A 73 13.54 11.62 -22.33
N THR A 74 12.49 11.00 -21.79
CA THR A 74 12.34 9.53 -21.85
C THR A 74 12.16 9.01 -23.28
N ILE A 75 11.50 9.79 -24.15
CA ILE A 75 11.32 9.45 -25.57
C ILE A 75 12.64 9.61 -26.32
N GLU A 76 13.35 10.72 -26.12
CA GLU A 76 14.67 10.97 -26.73
C GLU A 76 15.68 9.88 -26.36
N GLU A 77 15.76 9.53 -25.08
CA GLU A 77 16.63 8.43 -24.60
C GLU A 77 16.30 7.09 -25.27
N LYS A 78 15.00 6.79 -25.48
CA LYS A 78 14.57 5.58 -26.20
C LYS A 78 14.95 5.60 -27.68
N ILE A 79 14.83 6.75 -28.34
CA ILE A 79 15.19 6.89 -29.75
C ILE A 79 16.69 6.68 -29.94
N VAL A 80 17.52 7.38 -29.14
CA VAL A 80 18.98 7.25 -29.19
C VAL A 80 19.41 5.81 -28.93
N LYS A 81 18.81 5.14 -27.94
CA LYS A 81 19.10 3.73 -27.65
C LYS A 81 18.78 2.82 -28.84
N SER A 82 17.66 3.06 -29.52
CA SER A 82 17.27 2.28 -30.71
C SER A 82 18.20 2.51 -31.91
N GLU A 83 18.80 3.70 -32.03
CA GLU A 83 19.77 3.99 -33.09
C GLU A 83 21.14 3.35 -32.79
N THR A 84 21.54 3.28 -31.52
CA THR A 84 22.79 2.60 -31.11
C THR A 84 22.71 1.06 -31.19
N GLU A 85 21.52 0.47 -31.08
CA GLU A 85 21.32 -0.97 -31.19
C GLU A 85 21.25 -1.46 -32.65
N ASN A 86 21.04 -0.54 -33.61
CA ASN A 86 20.89 -0.83 -35.04
C ASN A 86 22.15 -0.55 -35.88
N ASN A 87 23.27 -0.14 -35.25
CA ASN A 87 24.58 0.13 -35.87
C ASN A 87 25.64 -0.82 -35.32
#